data_AF-A0AAP3H3U1-F1
#
_entry.id   AF-A0AAP3H3U1-F1
#
_cell.length_a   1.000
_cell.length_b   1.000
_cell.length_c   1.000
_cell.angle_alpha   90.00
_cell.angle_beta   90.00
_cell.angle_gamma   90.00
#
_symmetry.space_group_name_H-M   'P 1'
#
loop_
_entity.id
_entity.type
_entity.pdbx_description
1 polymer ?
#
loop_
_entity_poly.entity_id
_entity_poly.type
_entity_poly.pdbx_seq_one_letter_code
_entity_poly.pdbx_strand_id
1 'polypeptide(L)'
;MIYALIAFALAQLADVVSTTKALKSGGTREANPVVRWMMDRFGRGWIVLKVVVSGGAAFLLWKTGFEFGIWAMAAVTAWVAYRNMRFVK
;
A
#
# COMPACT_ATOMS: atom_id res chain seq x y z
N MET A 1 6.21 -5.10 -18.79
CA MET A 1 5.66 -3.90 -18.11
C MET A 1 4.21 -4.02 -17.65
N ILE A 2 3.27 -4.51 -18.47
CA ILE A 2 1.84 -4.66 -18.05
C ILE A 2 1.70 -5.58 -16.83
N TYR A 3 2.47 -6.67 -16.79
CA TYR A 3 2.50 -7.62 -15.67
C TYR A 3 3.00 -6.99 -14.37
N ALA A 4 3.97 -6.07 -14.44
CA ALA A 4 4.47 -5.34 -13.28
C ALA A 4 3.40 -4.41 -12.70
N LEU A 5 2.62 -3.74 -13.57
CA LEU A 5 1.48 -2.90 -13.15
C LEU A 5 0.36 -3.74 -12.52
N ILE A 6 0.06 -4.91 -13.09
CA ILE A 6 -0.93 -5.85 -12.51
C ILE A 6 -0.45 -6.34 -11.14
N ALA A 7 0.81 -6.75 -11.01
CA ALA A 7 1.40 -7.18 -9.75
C ALA A 7 1.37 -6.04 -8.70
N PHE A 8 1.68 -4.81 -9.12
CA PHE A 8 1.60 -3.63 -8.27
C PHE A 8 0.16 -3.33 -7.82
N ALA A 9 -0.82 -3.43 -8.72
CA ALA A 9 -2.24 -3.24 -8.39
C ALA A 9 -2.74 -4.29 -7.39
N LEU A 10 -2.38 -5.56 -7.59
CA LEU A 10 -2.70 -6.64 -6.66
C LEU A 10 -2.03 -6.43 -5.29
N ALA A 11 -0.77 -5.98 -5.27
CA ALA A 11 -0.07 -5.65 -4.04
C ALA A 11 -0.73 -4.48 -3.30
N GLN A 12 -1.17 -3.44 -4.02
CA GLN A 12 -1.94 -2.32 -3.44
C GLN A 12 -3.24 -2.81 -2.81
N LEU A 13 -4.00 -3.66 -3.50
CA LEU A 13 -5.25 -4.22 -2.97
C LEU A 13 -4.97 -5.04 -1.70
N ALA A 14 -3.95 -5.89 -1.72
CA ALA A 14 -3.54 -6.67 -0.55
C ALA A 14 -3.12 -5.77 0.62
N ASP A 15 -2.41 -4.68 0.37
CA ASP A 15 -2.01 -3.70 1.38
C ASP A 15 -3.21 -2.97 2.00
N VAL A 16 -4.17 -2.55 1.19
CA VAL A 16 -5.40 -1.90 1.69
C VAL A 16 -6.23 -2.88 2.51
N VAL A 17 -6.42 -4.12 2.02
CA VAL A 17 -7.21 -5.15 2.70
C VAL A 17 -6.54 -5.59 4.00
N SER A 18 -5.23 -5.83 4.00
CA SER A 18 -4.48 -6.21 5.21
C SER A 18 -4.50 -5.10 6.25
N THR A 19 -4.33 -3.83 5.83
CA THR A 19 -4.40 -2.68 6.73
C THR A 19 -5.81 -2.53 7.30
N THR A 20 -6.87 -2.58 6.48
CA THR A 20 -8.25 -2.49 6.98
C THR A 20 -8.66 -3.66 7.86
N LYS A 21 -8.19 -4.89 7.58
CA LYS A 21 -8.41 -6.05 8.47
C LYS A 21 -7.67 -5.88 9.79
N ALA A 22 -6.41 -5.44 9.78
CA ALA A 22 -5.63 -5.17 10.98
C ALA A 22 -6.30 -4.12 11.86
N LEU A 23 -6.85 -3.06 11.26
CA LEU A 23 -7.59 -2.01 11.97
C LEU A 23 -8.91 -2.49 12.59
N LYS A 24 -9.55 -3.51 12.01
CA LYS A 24 -10.83 -4.07 12.51
C LYS A 24 -10.64 -5.16 13.57
N SER A 25 -9.56 -5.94 13.51
CA SER A 25 -9.36 -7.13 14.37
C SER A 25 -8.83 -6.81 15.77
N GLY A 26 -8.07 -5.72 15.93
CA GLY A 26 -7.60 -5.30 17.25
C GLY A 26 -7.74 -3.80 17.41
N GLY A 27 -8.47 -3.35 18.44
CA GLY A 27 -8.46 -1.96 18.93
C GLY A 27 -7.10 -1.49 19.45
N THR A 28 -6.01 -2.01 18.90
CA THR A 28 -4.61 -1.77 19.27
C THR A 28 -3.95 -0.88 18.24
N ARG A 29 -3.47 0.27 18.74
CA ARG A 29 -2.53 1.23 18.11
C ARG A 29 -1.90 0.72 16.83
N GLU A 30 -2.15 1.43 15.73
CA GLU A 30 -1.41 1.29 14.47
C GLU A 30 0.08 1.17 14.74
N ALA A 31 0.64 0.02 14.35
CA ALA A 31 2.07 -0.24 14.42
C ALA A 31 2.86 0.62 13.41
N ASN A 32 2.18 1.19 12.40
CA ASN A 32 2.80 2.04 11.39
C ASN A 32 2.51 3.52 11.68
N PRO A 33 3.46 4.29 12.24
CA PRO A 33 3.25 5.69 12.62
C PRO A 33 2.86 6.57 11.43
N VAL A 34 3.25 6.19 10.22
CA VAL A 34 2.90 6.91 8.98
C VAL A 34 1.41 6.76 8.65
N VAL A 35 0.88 5.54 8.71
CA VAL A 35 -0.54 5.30 8.44
C VAL A 35 -1.38 5.98 9.51
N ARG A 36 -0.93 5.95 10.77
CA ARG A 36 -1.61 6.64 11.88
C ARG A 36 -1.70 8.13 11.68
N TRP A 37 -0.58 8.74 11.33
CA TRP A 37 -0.55 10.16 11.02
C TRP A 37 -1.50 10.50 9.86
N MET A 38 -1.57 9.65 8.83
CA MET A 38 -2.49 9.85 7.71
C MET A 38 -3.96 9.63 8.10
N MET A 39 -4.27 8.66 8.97
CA MET A 39 -5.63 8.42 9.44
C MET A 39 -6.12 9.54 10.37
N ASP A 40 -5.28 9.98 11.31
CA ASP A 40 -5.58 11.09 12.20
C ASP A 40 -5.83 12.39 11.42
N ARG A 41 -5.15 12.57 10.28
CA ARG A 41 -5.25 13.78 9.45
C ARG A 41 -6.36 13.72 8.40
N PHE A 42 -6.63 12.55 7.81
CA PHE A 42 -7.49 12.41 6.63
C PHE A 42 -8.66 11.42 6.79
N GLY A 43 -8.88 10.81 7.96
CA GLY A 43 -10.02 9.92 8.20
C GLY A 43 -9.96 8.66 7.33
N ARG A 44 -10.92 8.43 6.42
CA ARG A 44 -10.84 7.34 5.40
C ARG A 44 -10.09 7.77 4.12
N GLY A 45 -9.75 9.05 4.01
CA GLY A 45 -9.07 9.63 2.84
C GLY A 45 -7.61 9.20 2.67
N TRP A 46 -6.99 8.57 3.68
CA TRP A 46 -5.63 8.05 3.58
C TRP A 46 -5.48 6.98 2.49
N ILE A 47 -6.53 6.20 2.21
CA ILE A 47 -6.53 5.19 1.14
C ILE A 47 -6.39 5.89 -0.22
N VAL A 48 -7.19 6.94 -0.45
CA VAL A 48 -7.15 7.73 -1.69
C VAL A 48 -5.79 8.40 -1.84
N LEU A 49 -5.28 9.04 -0.79
CA LEU A 49 -3.96 9.67 -0.81
C LEU A 49 -2.85 8.66 -1.15
N LYS A 50 -2.91 7.46 -0.56
CA LYS A 50 -1.94 6.38 -0.81
C LYS A 50 -2.02 5.90 -2.27
N VAL A 51 -3.22 5.68 -2.79
CA VAL A 51 -3.45 5.26 -4.19
C VAL A 51 -2.98 6.33 -5.16
N VAL A 52 -3.26 7.60 -4.90
CA VAL A 52 -2.84 8.72 -5.77
C VAL A 52 -1.31 8.86 -5.78
N VAL A 53 -0.66 8.85 -4.62
CA VAL A 53 0.81 8.99 -4.53
C VAL A 53 1.50 7.81 -5.20
N SER A 54 1.11 6.59 -4.86
CA SER A 54 1.79 5.39 -5.36
C SER A 54 1.39 5.06 -6.81
N GLY A 55 0.17 5.39 -7.23
CA GLY A 55 -0.25 5.36 -8.64
C GLY A 55 0.45 6.42 -9.50
N GLY A 56 0.66 7.62 -8.97
CA GLY A 56 1.45 8.67 -9.62
C GLY A 56 2.92 8.26 -9.81
N ALA A 57 3.52 7.66 -8.78
CA ALA A 57 4.87 7.09 -8.88
C ALA A 57 4.94 5.97 -9.93
N ALA A 58 3.97 5.06 -9.94
CA ALA A 58 3.89 4.00 -10.96
C ALA A 58 3.73 4.56 -12.38
N PHE A 59 2.93 5.62 -12.56
CA PHE A 59 2.74 6.29 -13.85
C PHE A 59 4.03 6.94 -14.37
N LEU A 60 4.80 7.61 -13.49
CA LEU A 60 6.09 8.19 -13.86
C LEU A 60 7.11 7.11 -14.24
N LEU A 61 7.18 6.01 -13.47
CA LEU A 61 8.05 4.87 -13.77
C LEU A 61 7.67 4.15 -15.07
N TRP A 62 6.37 4.10 -15.37
CA TRP A 62 5.87 3.57 -16.64
C TRP A 62 6.28 4.45 -17.81
N LYS A 63 6.18 5.78 -17.68
CA LYS A 63 6.62 6.76 -18.68
C LYS A 63 8.13 6.66 -18.98
N THR A 64 8.96 6.34 -17.98
CA THR A 64 10.41 6.18 -18.17
C THR A 64 10.80 4.77 -18.62
N GLY A 65 9.84 3.83 -18.74
CA GLY A 65 10.11 2.44 -19.09
C GLY A 65 10.88 1.64 -18.02
N PHE A 66 10.94 2.14 -16.79
CA PHE A 66 11.73 1.54 -15.72
C PHE A 66 10.94 0.43 -15.00
N GLU A 67 10.77 -0.70 -15.70
CA GLU A 67 9.98 -1.85 -15.23
C GLU A 67 10.46 -2.40 -13.88
N PHE A 68 11.77 -2.42 -13.64
CA PHE A 68 12.34 -2.89 -12.37
C PHE A 68 11.85 -2.06 -11.18
N GLY A 69 11.66 -0.75 -11.35
CA GLY A 69 11.13 0.13 -10.30
C GLY A 69 9.70 -0.23 -9.90
N ILE A 70 8.86 -0.60 -10.87
CA ILE A 70 7.47 -1.00 -10.61
C ILE A 70 7.44 -2.32 -9.83
N TRP A 71 8.31 -3.27 -10.17
CA TRP A 71 8.47 -4.53 -9.43
C TRP A 71 8.97 -4.30 -8.01
N ALA A 72 9.96 -3.42 -7.82
CA ALA A 72 10.45 -3.06 -6.49
C ALA A 72 9.34 -2.45 -5.63
N MET A 73 8.54 -1.52 -6.19
CA MET A 73 7.38 -0.97 -5.48
C MET A 73 6.33 -2.02 -5.15
N ALA A 74 6.03 -2.94 -6.07
CA ALA A 74 5.10 -4.04 -5.83
C ALA A 74 5.58 -4.94 -4.69
N ALA A 75 6.86 -5.31 -4.68
CA ALA A 75 7.48 -6.13 -3.64
C ALA A 75 7.43 -5.44 -2.27
N VAL A 76 7.80 -4.16 -2.20
CA VAL A 76 7.73 -3.38 -0.95
C VAL A 76 6.28 -3.28 -0.45
N THR A 77 5.33 -3.01 -1.34
CA THR A 77 3.91 -2.91 -0.99
C THR A 77 3.37 -4.25 -0.48
N ALA A 78 3.69 -5.35 -1.16
CA ALA A 78 3.30 -6.69 -0.74
C ALA A 78 3.95 -7.09 0.60
N TRP A 79 5.21 -6.71 0.83
CA TRP A 79 5.90 -6.93 2.09
C TRP A 79 5.22 -6.19 3.25
N VAL A 80 4.84 -4.93 3.04
CA VAL A 80 4.09 -4.15 4.04
C VAL A 80 2.75 -4.81 4.32
N ALA A 81 2.02 -5.25 3.29
CA ALA A 81 0.77 -5.98 3.43
C ALA A 81 0.92 -7.26 4.25
N TYR A 82 1.93 -8.08 3.93
CA TYR A 82 2.22 -9.31 4.66
C TYR A 82 2.60 -9.04 6.12
N ARG A 83 3.41 -8.01 6.37
CA ARG A 83 3.76 -7.60 7.73
C ARG A 83 2.54 -7.11 8.50
N ASN A 84 1.61 -6.40 7.86
CA ASN A 84 0.36 -5.95 8.47
C ASN A 84 -0.54 -7.15 8.85
N MET A 85 -0.58 -8.21 8.03
CA MET A 85 -1.34 -9.43 8.35
C MET A 85 -0.83 -10.15 9.61
N ARG A 86 0.46 -10.04 9.95
CA ARG A 86 0.98 -10.61 11.22
C ARG A 86 0.44 -9.93 12.47
N PHE A 87 -0.14 -8.74 12.34
CA PHE A 87 -0.77 -8.03 13.45
C PHE A 87 -2.28 -8.26 13.54
N VAL A 88 -2.87 -8.94 12.55
CA VAL A 88 -4.26 -9.41 12.59
C VAL A 88 -4.29 -10.65 13.50
N LYS A 89 -4.90 -10.53 14.69
CA LYS A 89 -5.21 -11.67 15.57
C LYS A 89 -6.61 -12.19 15.30
#